data_AF-A0A812J1R2-F1
#
_entry.id   AF-A0A812J1R2-F1
#
_cell.length_a   1.000
_cell.length_b   1.000
_cell.length_c   1.000
_cell.angle_alpha   90.00
_cell.angle_beta   90.00
_cell.angle_gamma   90.00
#
_symmetry.space_group_name_H-M   'P 1'
#
loop_
_entity.id
_entity.type
_entity.pdbx_description
1 polymer ?
#
loop_
_entity_poly.entity_id
_entity_poly.type
_entity_poly.pdbx_seq_one_letter_code
_entity_poly.pdbx_strand_id
1 'polypeptide(L)'
;MEQRVKREEMLHTGKLKLKIVKAEGLRGADRSYRREGSDPYVCMYVKNEAIGASDKASIPPGFDEEGWHVTALRRHECYWTTNTKKATRNPEWNEEKDFTLRTGGFERRTKQAFHLDITSGQARRHQDDYYTAVLGTKEELRLRFGDDDKNSKEPKIGYASDVVMYMADNMQQFKEKLSYACKVLAKQLLEQERQEKQKDPNADKKQAYKTRRKHVNQLEAAARDMSYRHSCMVFVPTKRLRELAQRGREGWTSYEYKRLYAVEEQDPSSWQPLDNVCTFSHYASLYSFGRTNAQRLKVADSQDIARLNNNRYRLYEKQQKQYLESLADTNTAEKCFGFAKFHHPSDVSSEEWRPALIDRSETVATSKRKYKVSYVFSPYVAVSAESREQEEVDEECVLLAPSKPKIRDVVHVEHKELLARAKLMKDQGVPEEEIVRQLNADLKKSFEKAKEANEDGAAMTAPPMISLADVQDALKRAKDPAWALQFGLREEGGPSYGAFILVTLV
;
A
#
# COMPACT_ATOMS: atom_id res chain seq x y z
N MET A 1 -11.57 -2.10 -28.32
CA MET A 1 -12.28 -2.24 -27.03
C MET A 1 -12.24 -3.69 -26.54
N GLU A 2 -12.67 -4.65 -27.35
CA GLU A 2 -12.73 -6.08 -27.00
C GLU A 2 -11.40 -6.70 -26.54
N GLN A 3 -10.28 -6.41 -27.23
CA GLN A 3 -8.95 -6.91 -26.82
C GLN A 3 -8.53 -6.46 -25.42
N ARG A 4 -9.02 -5.29 -24.97
CA ARG A 4 -8.74 -4.73 -23.65
C ARG A 4 -9.64 -5.34 -22.58
N VAL A 5 -10.92 -5.53 -22.89
CA VAL A 5 -11.86 -6.29 -22.04
C VAL A 5 -11.30 -7.68 -21.76
N LYS A 6 -10.82 -8.38 -22.79
CA LYS A 6 -10.15 -9.68 -22.63
C LYS A 6 -8.90 -9.62 -21.74
N ARG A 7 -8.09 -8.54 -21.85
CA ARG A 7 -6.90 -8.37 -21.01
C ARG A 7 -7.27 -8.15 -19.54
N GLU A 8 -8.25 -7.31 -19.26
CA GLU A 8 -8.74 -7.06 -17.90
C GLU A 8 -9.41 -8.32 -17.30
N GLU A 9 -10.18 -9.06 -18.10
CA GLU A 9 -10.73 -10.35 -17.70
C GLU A 9 -9.62 -11.34 -17.34
N MET A 10 -8.53 -11.40 -18.13
CA MET A 10 -7.39 -12.27 -17.83
C MET A 10 -6.67 -11.90 -16.52
N LEU A 11 -6.60 -10.62 -16.16
CA LEU A 11 -6.02 -10.18 -14.88
C LEU A 11 -6.86 -10.60 -13.67
N HIS A 12 -8.16 -10.77 -13.88
CA HIS A 12 -9.11 -11.11 -12.83
C HIS A 12 -9.63 -12.55 -12.90
N THR A 13 -9.06 -13.40 -13.77
CA THR A 13 -9.39 -14.82 -13.88
C THR A 13 -8.18 -15.69 -13.56
N GLY A 14 -8.38 -16.66 -12.68
CA GLY A 14 -7.39 -17.66 -12.30
C GLY A 14 -7.88 -19.07 -12.64
N LYS A 15 -6.92 -19.99 -12.87
CA LYS A 15 -7.22 -21.42 -13.03
C LYS A 15 -6.95 -22.14 -11.71
N LEU A 16 -7.98 -22.78 -11.17
CA LEU A 16 -7.89 -23.65 -10.01
C LEU A 16 -8.00 -25.11 -10.47
N LYS A 17 -6.96 -25.90 -10.24
CA LYS A 17 -7.01 -27.36 -10.40
C LYS A 17 -7.26 -27.98 -9.04
N LEU A 18 -8.39 -28.67 -8.88
CA LEU A 18 -8.75 -29.36 -7.65
C LEU A 18 -8.73 -30.86 -7.88
N LYS A 19 -8.00 -31.60 -7.04
CA LYS A 19 -7.97 -33.06 -7.05
C LYS A 19 -8.46 -33.59 -5.70
N ILE A 20 -9.56 -34.32 -5.72
CA ILE A 20 -10.10 -35.00 -4.54
C ILE A 20 -9.52 -36.42 -4.53
N VAL A 21 -8.57 -36.66 -3.63
CA VAL A 21 -7.84 -37.92 -3.54
C VAL A 21 -8.64 -38.95 -2.75
N LYS A 22 -8.83 -38.72 -1.45
CA LYS A 22 -9.52 -39.64 -0.53
C LYS A 22 -10.03 -38.93 0.72
N ALA A 23 -10.87 -39.61 1.48
CA ALA A 23 -11.20 -39.27 2.86
C ALA A 23 -11.09 -40.53 3.72
N GLU A 24 -10.85 -40.37 5.02
CA GLU A 24 -10.68 -41.48 5.97
C GLU A 24 -11.47 -41.19 7.24
N GLY A 25 -11.94 -42.26 7.91
CA GLY A 25 -12.62 -42.15 9.20
C GLY A 25 -14.01 -41.50 9.13
N LEU A 26 -14.71 -41.59 7.99
CA LEU A 26 -16.05 -41.03 7.87
C LEU A 26 -17.04 -41.71 8.83
N ARG A 27 -17.98 -40.92 9.36
CA ARG A 27 -19.05 -41.43 10.21
C ARG A 27 -19.97 -42.36 9.41
N GLY A 28 -20.36 -43.49 10.01
CA GLY A 28 -21.38 -44.36 9.46
C GLY A 28 -22.75 -43.69 9.52
N ALA A 29 -23.41 -43.55 8.38
CA ALA A 29 -24.75 -42.94 8.31
C ALA A 29 -25.87 -44.01 8.33
N ASP A 30 -25.62 -45.21 7.80
CA ASP A 30 -26.63 -46.25 7.69
C ASP A 30 -26.82 -47.03 9.00
N ARG A 31 -28.07 -47.08 9.49
CA ARG A 31 -28.49 -47.87 10.68
C ARG A 31 -28.53 -49.40 10.45
N SER A 32 -28.04 -49.88 9.32
CA SER A 32 -28.07 -51.30 8.99
C SER A 32 -26.99 -52.06 9.76
N TYR A 33 -27.44 -52.94 10.68
CA TYR A 33 -26.63 -53.82 11.54
C TYR A 33 -25.62 -54.73 10.79
N ARG A 34 -25.64 -54.75 9.45
CA ARG A 34 -24.77 -55.59 8.60
C ARG A 34 -23.92 -54.81 7.58
N ARG A 35 -24.02 -53.47 7.54
CA ARG A 35 -23.24 -52.63 6.62
C ARG A 35 -22.64 -51.46 7.38
N GLU A 36 -21.43 -51.65 7.90
CA GLU A 36 -20.66 -50.55 8.47
C GLU A 36 -20.05 -49.71 7.34
N GLY A 37 -20.85 -48.82 6.77
CA GLY A 37 -20.40 -47.99 5.66
C GLY A 37 -21.29 -46.77 5.49
N SER A 38 -20.78 -45.81 4.73
CA SER A 38 -21.54 -44.69 4.20
C SER A 38 -21.41 -44.71 2.68
N ASP A 39 -22.27 -43.97 1.99
CA ASP A 39 -22.17 -43.74 0.56
C ASP A 39 -21.61 -42.32 0.27
N PRO A 40 -20.33 -42.04 0.58
CA PRO A 40 -19.81 -40.69 0.50
C PRO A 40 -19.60 -40.20 -0.93
N TYR A 41 -19.88 -38.92 -1.11
CA TYR A 41 -19.54 -38.09 -2.27
C TYR A 41 -19.16 -36.69 -1.78
N VAL A 42 -18.42 -35.95 -2.61
CA VAL A 42 -17.97 -34.58 -2.28
C VAL A 42 -18.65 -33.61 -3.23
N CYS A 43 -19.23 -32.54 -2.68
CA CYS A 43 -19.78 -31.42 -3.45
C CYS A 43 -18.93 -30.17 -3.23
N MET A 44 -18.60 -29.48 -4.32
CA MET A 44 -17.88 -28.21 -4.28
C MET A 44 -18.86 -27.05 -4.46
N TYR A 45 -18.74 -26.06 -3.59
CA TYR A 45 -19.43 -24.78 -3.64
C TYR A 45 -18.41 -23.64 -3.64
N VAL A 46 -18.77 -22.50 -4.23
CA VAL A 46 -17.93 -21.30 -4.27
C VAL A 46 -18.67 -20.19 -3.55
N LYS A 47 -17.95 -19.47 -2.67
CA LYS A 47 -18.41 -18.29 -1.95
C LYS A 47 -17.60 -17.08 -2.40
N ASN A 48 -18.29 -15.99 -2.67
CA ASN A 48 -17.67 -14.70 -2.97
C ASN A 48 -17.72 -13.80 -1.74
N GLU A 49 -16.60 -13.69 -1.04
CA GLU A 49 -16.48 -12.91 0.19
C GLU A 49 -16.59 -11.39 -0.02
N ALA A 50 -16.52 -10.90 -1.26
CA ALA A 50 -16.72 -9.49 -1.57
C ALA A 50 -18.21 -9.06 -1.49
N ILE A 51 -19.11 -10.03 -1.29
CA ILE A 51 -20.55 -9.82 -1.12
C ILE A 51 -20.87 -10.11 0.35
N GLY A 52 -20.98 -9.05 1.15
CA GLY A 52 -21.23 -9.14 2.59
C GLY A 52 -22.70 -8.88 2.97
N ALA A 53 -23.09 -9.36 4.16
CA ALA A 53 -24.45 -9.25 4.70
C ALA A 53 -24.96 -7.81 4.90
N SER A 54 -24.07 -6.81 4.94
CA SER A 54 -24.41 -5.39 5.08
C SER A 54 -24.95 -4.75 3.78
N ASP A 55 -24.74 -5.38 2.63
CA ASP A 55 -24.99 -4.83 1.30
C ASP A 55 -26.26 -5.41 0.63
N LYS A 56 -27.32 -5.69 1.41
CA LYS A 56 -28.56 -6.34 0.94
C LYS A 56 -29.21 -5.65 -0.29
N ALA A 57 -29.04 -4.33 -0.42
CA ALA A 57 -29.59 -3.55 -1.53
C ALA A 57 -28.80 -3.69 -2.86
N SER A 58 -27.61 -4.31 -2.85
CA SER A 58 -26.70 -4.38 -4.02
C SER A 58 -26.18 -5.78 -4.32
N ILE A 59 -26.88 -6.83 -3.87
CA ILE A 59 -26.49 -8.22 -4.15
C ILE A 59 -26.65 -8.48 -5.65
N PRO A 60 -25.56 -8.82 -6.37
CA PRO A 60 -25.65 -9.18 -7.78
C PRO A 60 -26.48 -10.46 -7.98
N PRO A 61 -27.13 -10.62 -9.14
CA PRO A 61 -27.89 -11.82 -9.45
C PRO A 61 -27.00 -13.09 -9.42
N GLY A 62 -27.57 -14.20 -8.92
CA GLY A 62 -26.84 -15.47 -8.77
C GLY A 62 -26.05 -15.61 -7.48
N PHE A 63 -26.24 -14.71 -6.50
CA PHE A 63 -25.70 -14.84 -5.14
C PHE A 63 -26.80 -14.73 -4.07
N ASP A 64 -26.59 -15.36 -2.92
CA ASP A 64 -27.38 -15.11 -1.71
C ASP A 64 -26.79 -13.98 -0.84
N GLU A 65 -27.40 -13.72 0.32
CA GLU A 65 -27.00 -12.65 1.25
C GLU A 65 -25.62 -12.88 1.87
N GLU A 66 -25.11 -14.10 1.84
CA GLU A 66 -23.80 -14.47 2.36
C GLU A 66 -22.75 -14.55 1.25
N GLY A 67 -23.13 -14.30 -0.01
CA GLY A 67 -22.22 -14.37 -1.16
C GLY A 67 -22.01 -15.78 -1.71
N TRP A 68 -22.83 -16.78 -1.34
CA TRP A 68 -22.80 -18.08 -1.99
C TRP A 68 -23.41 -18.01 -3.37
N HIS A 69 -22.85 -18.76 -4.31
CA HIS A 69 -23.47 -18.94 -5.60
C HIS A 69 -24.78 -19.69 -5.48
N VAL A 70 -25.83 -19.14 -6.09
CA VAL A 70 -27.16 -19.76 -6.08
C VAL A 70 -27.73 -19.86 -7.48
N THR A 71 -28.43 -20.96 -7.69
CA THR A 71 -29.30 -21.19 -8.85
C THR A 71 -30.47 -20.19 -8.86
N ALA A 72 -31.21 -20.14 -9.98
CA ALA A 72 -32.42 -19.32 -10.10
C ALA A 72 -33.47 -19.62 -9.00
N LEU A 73 -33.47 -20.84 -8.44
CA LEU A 73 -34.32 -21.28 -7.34
C LEU A 73 -33.73 -21.00 -5.95
N ARG A 74 -32.71 -20.13 -5.85
CA ARG A 74 -32.03 -19.75 -4.59
C ARG A 74 -31.42 -20.93 -3.81
N ARG A 75 -31.11 -22.04 -4.49
CA ARG A 75 -30.35 -23.16 -3.91
C ARG A 75 -28.88 -23.01 -4.24
N HIS A 76 -28.00 -23.33 -3.29
CA HIS A 76 -26.55 -23.31 -3.50
C HIS A 76 -26.16 -24.13 -4.73
N GLU A 77 -25.46 -23.47 -5.65
CA GLU A 77 -25.04 -24.06 -6.91
C GLU A 77 -23.81 -24.95 -6.69
N CYS A 78 -23.99 -26.25 -6.87
CA CYS A 78 -22.89 -27.19 -6.81
C CYS A 78 -22.12 -27.17 -8.14
N TYR A 79 -20.87 -26.70 -8.08
CA TYR A 79 -19.99 -26.58 -9.25
C TYR A 79 -19.46 -27.94 -9.73
N TRP A 80 -19.34 -28.88 -8.80
CA TRP A 80 -18.83 -30.21 -9.07
C TRP A 80 -19.16 -31.17 -7.95
N THR A 81 -19.54 -32.38 -8.33
CA THR A 81 -19.77 -33.51 -7.44
C THR A 81 -18.91 -34.67 -7.88
N THR A 82 -18.24 -35.34 -6.94
CA THR A 82 -17.49 -36.57 -7.21
C THR A 82 -18.44 -37.78 -7.32
N ASN A 83 -17.95 -38.90 -7.85
CA ASN A 83 -18.74 -40.12 -7.85
C ASN A 83 -18.98 -40.62 -6.41
N THR A 84 -20.19 -41.12 -6.16
CA THR A 84 -20.53 -41.76 -4.89
C THR A 84 -19.80 -43.09 -4.75
N LYS A 85 -19.03 -43.26 -3.66
CA LYS A 85 -18.40 -44.53 -3.29
C LYS A 85 -19.34 -45.27 -2.36
N LYS A 86 -19.58 -46.56 -2.58
CA LYS A 86 -20.58 -47.32 -1.81
C LYS A 86 -19.99 -47.96 -0.56
N ALA A 87 -20.76 -47.96 0.52
CA ALA A 87 -20.53 -48.70 1.76
C ALA A 87 -19.08 -48.63 2.27
N THR A 88 -18.48 -47.44 2.29
CA THR A 88 -17.11 -47.23 2.76
C THR A 88 -17.02 -46.03 3.70
N ARG A 89 -16.15 -46.14 4.70
CA ARG A 89 -15.74 -45.01 5.57
C ARG A 89 -14.44 -44.36 5.13
N ASN A 90 -13.73 -45.02 4.21
CA ASN A 90 -12.44 -44.60 3.68
C ASN A 90 -12.52 -44.53 2.13
N PRO A 91 -13.32 -43.61 1.57
CA PRO A 91 -13.46 -43.49 0.12
C PRO A 91 -12.18 -42.96 -0.53
N GLU A 92 -11.83 -43.55 -1.67
CA GLU A 92 -10.82 -43.01 -2.60
C GLU A 92 -11.50 -42.63 -3.92
N TRP A 93 -11.41 -41.35 -4.29
CA TRP A 93 -11.98 -40.81 -5.52
C TRP A 93 -10.93 -40.69 -6.61
N ASN A 94 -9.79 -40.05 -6.32
CA ASN A 94 -8.75 -39.70 -7.28
C ASN A 94 -9.28 -38.94 -8.50
N GLU A 95 -10.30 -38.11 -8.31
CA GLU A 95 -10.91 -37.33 -9.38
C GLU A 95 -10.34 -35.91 -9.38
N GLU A 96 -10.10 -35.37 -10.57
CA GLU A 96 -9.60 -33.99 -10.74
C GLU A 96 -10.49 -33.19 -11.68
N LYS A 97 -10.60 -31.90 -11.41
CA LYS A 97 -11.33 -30.96 -12.26
C LYS A 97 -10.68 -29.59 -12.23
N ASP A 98 -10.65 -28.98 -13.41
CA ASP A 98 -10.16 -27.62 -13.60
C ASP A 98 -11.32 -26.63 -13.57
N PHE A 99 -11.15 -25.55 -12.81
CA PHE A 99 -12.10 -24.46 -12.67
C PHE A 99 -11.45 -23.16 -13.10
N THR A 100 -12.24 -22.32 -13.77
CA THR A 100 -11.85 -20.93 -14.01
C THR A 100 -12.60 -20.06 -13.00
N LEU A 101 -11.88 -19.49 -12.05
CA LEU A 101 -12.44 -18.64 -11.00
C LEU A 101 -12.12 -17.18 -11.29
N ARG A 102 -13.02 -16.29 -10.88
CA ARG A 102 -12.84 -14.84 -10.96
C ARG A 102 -12.50 -14.29 -9.58
N THR A 103 -11.83 -13.14 -9.52
CA THR A 103 -11.68 -12.42 -8.25
C THR A 103 -13.05 -11.93 -7.76
N GLY A 104 -13.29 -11.99 -6.45
CA GLY A 104 -14.62 -11.71 -5.89
C GLY A 104 -15.19 -10.33 -6.26
N GLY A 105 -14.35 -9.29 -6.17
CA GLY A 105 -14.74 -7.93 -6.56
C GLY A 105 -14.99 -7.76 -8.06
N PHE A 106 -14.29 -8.50 -8.93
CA PHE A 106 -14.52 -8.47 -10.37
C PHE A 106 -15.83 -9.19 -10.73
N GLU A 107 -16.08 -10.35 -10.11
CA GLU A 107 -17.31 -11.08 -10.31
C GLU A 107 -18.53 -10.28 -9.82
N ARG A 108 -18.43 -9.61 -8.67
CA ARG A 108 -19.49 -8.74 -8.13
C ARG A 108 -19.89 -7.63 -9.12
N ARG A 109 -18.92 -7.05 -9.83
CA ARG A 109 -19.17 -5.96 -10.80
C ARG A 109 -19.70 -6.45 -12.14
N THR A 110 -19.24 -7.61 -12.60
CA THR A 110 -19.47 -8.07 -13.99
C THR A 110 -20.63 -9.04 -14.14
N LYS A 111 -21.16 -9.58 -13.04
CA LYS A 111 -22.26 -10.54 -13.06
C LYS A 111 -23.59 -9.82 -13.27
N GLN A 112 -24.08 -9.86 -14.49
CA GLN A 112 -25.35 -9.27 -14.92
C GLN A 112 -26.50 -10.27 -14.80
N ALA A 113 -27.73 -9.76 -14.67
CA ALA A 113 -28.92 -10.59 -14.62
C ALA A 113 -29.13 -11.30 -15.97
N PHE A 114 -29.77 -12.47 -15.93
CA PHE A 114 -30.23 -13.12 -17.15
C PHE A 114 -31.22 -12.19 -17.87
N HIS A 115 -30.91 -11.85 -19.11
CA HIS A 115 -31.65 -10.96 -19.99
C HIS A 115 -31.85 -11.68 -21.31
N LEU A 116 -33.02 -11.47 -21.93
CA LEU A 116 -33.36 -12.06 -23.22
C LEU A 116 -33.27 -10.97 -24.29
N ASP A 117 -32.27 -11.04 -25.15
CA ASP A 117 -32.07 -10.06 -26.22
C ASP A 117 -32.99 -10.36 -27.40
N ILE A 118 -34.09 -9.62 -27.50
CA ILE A 118 -35.10 -9.80 -28.56
C ILE A 118 -34.67 -9.08 -29.85
N THR A 119 -33.83 -8.04 -29.74
CA THR A 119 -33.39 -7.21 -30.87
C THR A 119 -31.87 -7.05 -30.92
N SER A 120 -31.33 -6.83 -32.12
CA SER A 120 -29.89 -6.56 -32.31
C SER A 120 -29.42 -5.28 -31.61
N GLY A 121 -30.32 -4.32 -31.41
CA GLY A 121 -30.06 -3.10 -30.63
C GLY A 121 -29.95 -3.37 -29.12
N GLN A 122 -30.74 -4.30 -28.58
CA GLN A 122 -30.65 -4.72 -27.17
C GLN A 122 -29.36 -5.50 -26.91
N ALA A 123 -28.99 -6.43 -27.80
CA ALA A 123 -27.73 -7.17 -27.71
C ALA A 123 -26.50 -6.25 -27.70
N ARG A 124 -26.48 -5.21 -28.54
CA ARG A 124 -25.41 -4.22 -28.55
C ARG A 124 -25.33 -3.42 -27.25
N ARG A 125 -26.46 -2.96 -26.72
CA ARG A 125 -26.49 -2.23 -25.44
C ARG A 125 -26.02 -3.11 -24.29
N HIS A 126 -26.44 -4.37 -24.26
CA HIS A 126 -26.01 -5.31 -23.23
C HIS A 126 -24.50 -5.58 -23.31
N GLN A 127 -23.97 -5.73 -24.52
CA GLN A 127 -22.53 -5.85 -24.76
C GLN A 127 -21.76 -4.60 -24.30
N ASP A 128 -22.28 -3.41 -24.58
CA ASP A 128 -21.70 -2.13 -24.15
C ASP A 128 -21.76 -1.95 -22.62
N ASP A 129 -22.86 -2.36 -21.98
CA ASP A 129 -23.02 -2.37 -20.53
C ASP A 129 -22.04 -3.35 -19.86
N TYR A 130 -21.87 -4.54 -20.44
CA TYR A 130 -20.87 -5.52 -19.99
C TYR A 130 -19.44 -4.97 -20.12
N TYR A 131 -19.11 -4.34 -21.24
CA TYR A 131 -17.81 -3.70 -21.42
C TYR A 131 -17.60 -2.58 -20.42
N THR A 132 -18.64 -1.80 -20.11
CA THR A 132 -18.59 -0.75 -19.10
C THR A 132 -18.39 -1.33 -17.69
N ALA A 133 -19.07 -2.43 -17.36
CA ALA A 133 -18.92 -3.12 -16.07
C ALA A 133 -17.54 -3.77 -15.88
N VAL A 134 -17.01 -4.44 -16.91
CA VAL A 134 -15.65 -5.00 -16.92
C VAL A 134 -14.61 -3.91 -16.78
N LEU A 135 -14.83 -2.77 -17.44
CA LEU A 135 -13.90 -1.65 -17.43
C LEU A 135 -14.04 -0.75 -16.18
N GLY A 136 -15.11 -0.89 -15.39
CA GLY A 136 -15.44 -0.07 -14.22
C GLY A 136 -15.89 1.35 -14.60
N THR A 137 -16.49 2.09 -13.63
CA THR A 137 -16.92 3.50 -13.78
C THR A 137 -15.80 4.35 -14.36
N LYS A 138 -15.87 4.60 -15.66
CA LYS A 138 -14.86 5.35 -16.40
C LYS A 138 -15.52 6.62 -16.95
N GLU A 139 -15.67 7.60 -16.08
CA GLU A 139 -15.68 8.98 -16.52
C GLU A 139 -14.42 9.20 -17.36
N GLU A 140 -14.61 9.52 -18.63
CA GLU A 140 -13.50 9.77 -19.55
C GLU A 140 -12.84 11.10 -19.20
N LEU A 141 -11.53 11.06 -18.97
CA LEU A 141 -10.72 12.24 -18.76
C LEU A 141 -10.19 12.71 -20.12
N ARG A 142 -10.41 14.00 -20.41
CA ARG A 142 -9.90 14.64 -21.63
C ARG A 142 -8.61 15.37 -21.33
N LEU A 143 -7.56 15.07 -22.09
CA LEU A 143 -6.29 15.77 -22.00
C LEU A 143 -6.34 17.10 -22.75
N ARG A 144 -5.78 18.15 -22.17
CA ARG A 144 -5.56 19.44 -22.84
C ARG A 144 -4.13 19.90 -22.62
N PHE A 145 -3.51 20.43 -23.67
CA PHE A 145 -2.19 21.07 -23.60
C PHE A 145 -2.36 22.59 -23.61
N GLY A 146 -1.71 23.28 -22.67
CA GLY A 146 -1.75 24.74 -22.55
C GLY A 146 -3.00 25.29 -21.86
N ASP A 147 -3.11 26.63 -21.89
CA ASP A 147 -4.20 27.36 -21.26
C ASP A 147 -5.47 27.38 -22.13
N ASP A 148 -6.65 27.36 -21.47
CA ASP A 148 -7.96 27.52 -22.13
C ASP A 148 -8.09 28.97 -22.62
N ASP A 149 -7.54 29.25 -23.80
CA ASP A 149 -7.76 30.54 -24.45
C ASP A 149 -9.14 30.53 -25.11
N LYS A 150 -10.14 31.06 -24.38
CA LYS A 150 -11.56 31.09 -24.80
C LYS A 150 -11.79 31.78 -26.15
N ASN A 151 -10.80 32.56 -26.63
CA ASN A 151 -10.87 33.35 -27.86
C ASN A 151 -10.04 32.79 -29.03
N SER A 152 -9.31 31.69 -28.87
CA SER A 152 -8.51 31.15 -29.99
C SER A 152 -9.40 30.43 -31.02
N LYS A 153 -9.30 30.85 -32.29
CA LYS A 153 -9.93 30.18 -33.45
C LYS A 153 -9.14 28.95 -33.92
N GLU A 154 -7.97 28.70 -33.34
CA GLU A 154 -7.11 27.57 -33.70
C GLU A 154 -7.63 26.27 -33.06
N PRO A 155 -7.49 25.11 -33.74
CA PRO A 155 -7.94 23.84 -33.20
C PRO A 155 -7.20 23.53 -31.91
N LYS A 156 -7.95 23.37 -30.82
CA LYS A 156 -7.46 23.05 -29.48
C LYS A 156 -6.60 21.78 -29.54
N ILE A 157 -5.28 21.95 -29.43
CA ILE A 157 -4.26 20.93 -29.70
C ILE A 157 -4.48 19.64 -28.87
N GLY A 158 -5.08 19.71 -27.68
CA GLY A 158 -5.39 18.52 -26.87
C GLY A 158 -6.56 17.64 -27.36
N TYR A 159 -7.47 18.17 -28.18
CA TYR A 159 -8.61 17.41 -28.71
C TYR A 159 -8.23 16.46 -29.86
N ALA A 160 -7.08 16.69 -30.49
CA ALA A 160 -6.74 16.04 -31.76
C ALA A 160 -6.04 14.69 -31.59
N SER A 161 -5.58 14.32 -30.39
CA SER A 161 -4.77 13.10 -30.22
C SER A 161 -5.56 11.79 -30.21
N ASP A 162 -6.90 11.82 -30.14
CA ASP A 162 -7.78 10.65 -29.92
C ASP A 162 -7.39 9.76 -28.71
N VAL A 163 -6.47 10.23 -27.87
CA VAL A 163 -6.00 9.49 -26.70
C VAL A 163 -6.98 9.68 -25.56
N VAL A 164 -7.77 8.64 -25.29
CA VAL A 164 -8.70 8.61 -24.16
C VAL A 164 -7.99 8.19 -22.89
N MET A 165 -8.10 9.05 -21.87
CA MET A 165 -7.68 8.76 -20.51
C MET A 165 -8.91 8.46 -19.65
N TYR A 166 -8.71 7.69 -18.59
CA TYR A 166 -9.79 7.21 -17.76
C TYR A 166 -9.47 7.41 -16.29
N MET A 167 -10.51 7.54 -15.46
CA MET A 167 -10.34 7.62 -14.01
C MET A 167 -9.59 6.44 -13.40
N ALA A 168 -9.68 5.26 -14.02
CA ALA A 168 -8.98 4.06 -13.57
C ALA A 168 -7.52 3.98 -14.05
N ASP A 169 -7.06 4.88 -14.93
CA ASP A 169 -5.65 4.86 -15.33
C ASP A 169 -4.76 5.31 -14.17
N ASN A 170 -3.68 4.58 -13.93
CA ASN A 170 -2.65 4.99 -12.96
C ASN A 170 -1.67 6.02 -13.57
N MET A 171 -0.86 6.67 -12.73
CA MET A 171 0.03 7.74 -13.22
C MET A 171 1.13 7.22 -14.15
N GLN A 172 1.49 5.94 -14.08
CA GLN A 172 2.39 5.31 -15.05
C GLN A 172 1.74 5.18 -16.43
N GLN A 173 0.52 4.63 -16.50
CA GLN A 173 -0.27 4.53 -17.72
C GLN A 173 -0.58 5.91 -18.30
N PHE A 174 -0.82 6.91 -17.45
CA PHE A 174 -0.97 8.30 -17.85
C PHE A 174 0.27 8.81 -18.59
N LYS A 175 1.48 8.60 -18.06
CA LYS A 175 2.74 8.99 -18.73
C LYS A 175 2.90 8.32 -20.09
N GLU A 176 2.62 7.03 -20.18
CA GLU A 176 2.71 6.29 -21.46
C GLU A 176 1.74 6.86 -22.50
N LYS A 177 0.48 7.11 -22.10
CA LYS A 177 -0.53 7.73 -22.95
C LYS A 177 -0.19 9.16 -23.33
N LEU A 178 0.38 9.94 -22.40
CA LEU A 178 0.83 11.30 -22.63
C LEU A 178 1.98 11.34 -23.65
N SER A 179 2.98 10.46 -23.49
CA SER A 179 4.07 10.30 -24.47
C SER A 179 3.52 9.93 -25.86
N TYR A 180 2.56 9.01 -25.93
CA TYR A 180 1.90 8.67 -27.18
C TYR A 180 1.12 9.85 -27.78
N ALA A 181 0.34 10.58 -26.97
CA ALA A 181 -0.39 11.76 -27.40
C ALA A 181 0.55 12.82 -27.98
N CYS A 182 1.70 13.08 -27.32
CA CYS A 182 2.72 13.99 -27.83
C CYS A 182 3.24 13.58 -29.23
N LYS A 183 3.49 12.27 -29.45
CA LYS A 183 3.92 11.76 -30.77
C LYS A 183 2.84 11.94 -31.84
N VAL A 184 1.58 11.68 -31.51
CA VAL A 184 0.45 11.83 -32.44
C VAL A 184 0.29 13.29 -32.83
N LEU A 185 0.30 14.20 -31.85
CA LEU A 185 0.17 15.64 -32.09
C LEU A 185 1.34 16.21 -32.90
N ALA A 186 2.56 15.78 -32.61
CA ALA A 186 3.74 16.15 -33.40
C ALA A 186 3.55 15.78 -34.88
N LYS A 187 3.10 14.55 -35.16
CA LYS A 187 2.82 14.10 -36.53
C LYS A 187 1.70 14.90 -37.20
N GLN A 188 0.62 15.19 -36.48
CA GLN A 188 -0.51 15.96 -37.01
C GLN A 188 -0.10 17.39 -37.37
N LEU A 189 0.72 18.05 -36.55
CA LEU A 189 1.24 19.39 -36.85
C LEU A 189 2.13 19.39 -38.09
N LEU A 190 2.95 18.35 -38.29
CA LEU A 190 3.77 18.20 -39.50
C LEU A 190 2.92 17.95 -40.75
N GLU A 191 1.86 17.14 -40.63
CA GLU A 191 0.96 16.87 -41.74
C GLU A 191 0.15 18.12 -42.13
N GLN A 192 -0.33 18.89 -41.15
CA GLN A 192 -0.96 20.18 -41.37
C GLN A 192 -0.03 21.17 -42.10
N GLU A 193 1.24 21.25 -41.69
CA GLU A 193 2.25 22.04 -42.38
C GLU A 193 2.43 21.60 -43.85
N ARG A 194 2.44 20.28 -44.10
CA ARG A 194 2.57 19.73 -45.46
C ARG A 194 1.37 20.08 -46.34
N GLN A 195 0.17 19.94 -45.80
CA GLN A 195 -1.08 20.29 -46.50
C GLN A 195 -1.19 21.79 -46.78
N GLU A 196 -0.75 22.65 -45.85
CA GLU A 196 -0.74 24.09 -46.05
C GLU A 196 0.24 24.50 -47.16
N LYS A 197 1.44 23.93 -47.20
CA LYS A 197 2.42 24.16 -48.27
C LYS A 197 1.93 23.68 -49.64
N GLN A 198 1.14 22.61 -49.68
CA GLN A 198 0.57 22.09 -50.92
C GLN A 198 -0.60 22.94 -51.44
N LYS A 199 -1.42 23.50 -50.55
CA LYS A 199 -2.54 24.37 -50.92
C LYS A 199 -2.11 25.77 -51.36
N ASP A 200 -1.08 26.33 -50.72
CA ASP A 200 -0.58 27.67 -51.04
C ASP A 200 0.96 27.74 -50.89
N PRO A 201 1.69 27.39 -51.95
CA PRO A 201 3.15 27.36 -51.92
C PRO A 201 3.81 28.75 -51.85
N ASN A 202 3.08 29.83 -52.16
CA ASN A 202 3.62 31.21 -52.19
C ASN A 202 3.25 32.05 -50.96
N ALA A 203 2.46 31.53 -50.01
CA ALA A 203 2.13 32.25 -48.79
C ALA A 203 3.36 32.43 -47.88
N ASP A 204 3.69 33.69 -47.52
CA ASP A 204 4.74 33.99 -46.54
C ASP A 204 4.28 33.68 -45.11
N LYS A 205 4.32 32.40 -44.76
CA LYS A 205 3.99 31.85 -43.43
C LYS A 205 5.24 31.45 -42.65
N LYS A 206 6.40 32.04 -42.96
CA LYS A 206 7.71 31.65 -42.41
C LYS A 206 7.72 31.63 -40.87
N GLN A 207 7.09 32.62 -40.24
CA GLN A 207 7.01 32.72 -38.79
C GLN A 207 6.08 31.66 -38.17
N ALA A 208 4.93 31.37 -38.80
CA ALA A 208 4.01 30.34 -38.33
C ALA A 208 4.63 28.93 -38.39
N TYR A 209 5.32 28.61 -39.49
CA TYR A 209 6.05 27.34 -39.61
C TYR A 209 7.19 27.22 -38.59
N LYS A 210 7.91 28.31 -38.31
CA LYS A 210 8.95 28.34 -37.28
C LYS A 210 8.38 28.05 -35.88
N THR A 211 7.27 28.69 -35.51
CA THR A 211 6.58 28.43 -34.23
C THR A 211 6.06 27.00 -34.15
N ARG A 212 5.44 26.49 -35.22
CA ARG A 212 4.94 25.12 -35.29
C ARG A 212 6.06 24.10 -35.14
N ARG A 213 7.20 24.30 -35.82
CA ARG A 213 8.37 23.42 -35.70
C ARG A 213 8.95 23.44 -34.29
N LYS A 214 8.93 24.58 -33.61
CA LYS A 214 9.29 24.67 -32.18
C LYS A 214 8.37 23.80 -31.32
N HIS A 215 7.05 23.84 -31.53
CA HIS A 215 6.10 22.99 -30.81
C HIS A 215 6.30 21.50 -31.10
N VAL A 216 6.54 21.13 -32.36
CA VAL A 216 6.87 19.74 -32.74
C VAL A 216 8.10 19.24 -31.99
N ASN A 217 9.18 20.03 -32.01
CA ASN A 217 10.42 19.66 -31.31
C ASN A 217 10.18 19.50 -29.79
N GLN A 218 9.36 20.35 -29.18
CA GLN A 218 9.00 20.26 -27.76
C GLN A 218 8.19 18.98 -27.46
N LEU A 219 7.20 18.65 -28.29
CA LEU A 219 6.37 17.45 -28.14
C LEU A 219 7.20 16.18 -28.34
N GLU A 220 8.09 16.15 -29.34
CA GLU A 220 8.98 15.02 -29.60
C GLU A 220 9.99 14.82 -28.47
N ALA A 221 10.58 15.89 -27.94
CA ALA A 221 11.47 15.83 -26.78
C ALA A 221 10.72 15.30 -25.56
N ALA A 222 9.55 15.86 -25.24
CA ALA A 222 8.72 15.39 -24.13
C ALA A 222 8.35 13.90 -24.27
N ALA A 223 8.04 13.44 -25.49
CA ALA A 223 7.71 12.05 -25.72
C ALA A 223 8.91 11.09 -25.62
N ARG A 224 10.12 11.56 -25.96
CA ARG A 224 11.36 10.79 -25.91
C ARG A 224 11.90 10.66 -24.50
N ASP A 225 11.87 11.75 -23.75
CA ASP A 225 12.54 11.85 -22.45
C ASP A 225 11.68 11.27 -21.31
N MET A 226 10.35 11.21 -21.51
CA MET A 226 9.41 10.71 -20.51
C MET A 226 9.68 9.23 -20.17
N SER A 227 9.99 9.00 -18.91
CA SER A 227 10.42 7.71 -18.39
C SER A 227 9.94 7.48 -16.95
N TYR A 228 10.30 6.34 -16.35
CA TYR A 228 10.01 6.03 -14.95
C TYR A 228 10.60 7.05 -13.96
N ARG A 229 11.67 7.76 -14.34
CA ARG A 229 12.31 8.82 -13.54
C ARG A 229 11.46 10.08 -13.41
N HIS A 230 10.47 10.24 -14.29
CA HIS A 230 9.60 11.41 -14.24
C HIS A 230 8.46 11.20 -13.25
N SER A 231 8.22 12.19 -12.41
CA SER A 231 7.09 12.23 -11.48
C SER A 231 5.95 13.04 -12.06
N CYS A 232 4.72 12.57 -11.87
CA CYS A 232 3.51 13.33 -12.19
C CYS A 232 3.12 14.16 -10.98
N MET A 233 2.80 15.43 -11.19
CA MET A 233 2.44 16.35 -10.12
C MET A 233 1.15 17.07 -10.47
N VAL A 234 0.31 17.31 -9.47
CA VAL A 234 -0.90 18.12 -9.57
C VAL A 234 -0.65 19.50 -8.96
N PHE A 235 -1.20 20.53 -9.59
CA PHE A 235 -1.17 21.89 -9.05
C PHE A 235 -2.14 22.02 -7.87
N VAL A 236 -1.64 22.44 -6.72
CA VAL A 236 -2.44 22.62 -5.49
C VAL A 236 -2.38 24.10 -5.09
N PRO A 237 -3.38 24.91 -5.49
CA PRO A 237 -3.37 26.34 -5.23
C PRO A 237 -3.47 26.65 -3.72
N THR A 238 -2.88 27.76 -3.31
CA THR A 238 -2.99 28.22 -1.92
C THR A 238 -4.44 28.58 -1.55
N LYS A 239 -4.72 28.72 -0.25
CA LYS A 239 -6.04 29.20 0.22
C LYS A 239 -6.38 30.57 -0.39
N ARG A 240 -5.41 31.49 -0.43
CA ARG A 240 -5.58 32.83 -1.01
C ARG A 240 -5.96 32.79 -2.49
N LEU A 241 -5.27 31.97 -3.28
CA LEU A 241 -5.60 31.83 -4.71
C LEU A 241 -6.99 31.20 -4.93
N ARG A 242 -7.38 30.25 -4.08
CA ARG A 242 -8.74 29.66 -4.10
C ARG A 242 -9.83 30.67 -3.73
N GLU A 243 -9.60 31.49 -2.72
CA GLU A 243 -10.53 32.57 -2.32
C GLU A 243 -10.67 33.62 -3.43
N LEU A 244 -9.56 34.02 -4.05
CA LEU A 244 -9.57 34.91 -5.21
C LEU A 244 -10.31 34.30 -6.41
N ALA A 245 -10.19 32.99 -6.63
CA ALA A 245 -10.95 32.29 -7.69
C ALA A 245 -12.46 32.31 -7.43
N GLN A 246 -12.88 32.23 -6.16
CA GLN A 246 -14.30 32.30 -5.78
C GLN A 246 -14.84 33.72 -5.92
N ARG A 247 -14.10 34.74 -5.44
CA ARG A 247 -14.46 36.16 -5.55
C ARG A 247 -14.41 36.70 -6.99
N GLY A 248 -13.53 36.16 -7.82
CA GLY A 248 -13.37 36.56 -9.23
C GLY A 248 -14.60 36.29 -10.11
N ARG A 249 -15.61 35.55 -9.63
CA ARG A 249 -16.92 35.43 -10.29
C ARG A 249 -17.74 36.73 -10.23
N GLU A 250 -17.36 37.67 -9.37
CA GLU A 250 -18.05 38.95 -9.12
C GLU A 250 -17.38 40.16 -9.80
N GLY A 251 -16.48 39.92 -10.78
CA GLY A 251 -16.19 40.89 -11.84
C GLY A 251 -14.99 41.85 -11.67
N TRP A 252 -14.33 41.93 -10.51
CA TRP A 252 -13.24 42.93 -10.30
C TRP A 252 -11.86 42.37 -9.89
N THR A 253 -11.73 41.09 -9.51
CA THR A 253 -10.51 40.51 -8.92
C THR A 253 -9.60 39.76 -9.92
N SER A 254 -9.82 39.91 -11.23
CA SER A 254 -9.16 39.06 -12.24
C SER A 254 -7.66 39.31 -12.41
N TYR A 255 -7.15 40.53 -12.19
CA TYR A 255 -5.73 40.84 -12.40
C TYR A 255 -4.84 40.28 -11.28
N GLU A 256 -5.23 40.51 -10.02
CA GLU A 256 -4.53 39.95 -8.86
C GLU A 256 -4.56 38.42 -8.89
N TYR A 257 -5.70 37.82 -9.27
CA TYR A 257 -5.82 36.39 -9.48
C TYR A 257 -4.82 35.88 -10.54
N LYS A 258 -4.79 36.48 -11.74
CA LYS A 258 -3.86 36.06 -12.81
C LYS A 258 -2.39 36.22 -12.40
N ARG A 259 -2.05 37.32 -11.72
CA ARG A 259 -0.69 37.56 -11.22
C ARG A 259 -0.29 36.51 -10.19
N LEU A 260 -1.12 36.27 -9.18
CA LEU A 260 -0.83 35.29 -8.13
C LEU A 260 -0.79 33.87 -8.70
N TYR A 261 -1.68 33.55 -9.64
CA TYR A 261 -1.67 32.27 -10.35
C TYR A 261 -0.34 32.02 -11.05
N ALA A 262 0.17 33.00 -11.82
CA ALA A 262 1.44 32.86 -12.52
C ALA A 262 2.65 32.71 -11.56
N VAL A 263 2.60 33.36 -10.40
CA VAL A 263 3.62 33.21 -9.35
C VAL A 263 3.56 31.82 -8.73
N GLU A 264 2.37 31.36 -8.30
CA GLU A 264 2.21 30.05 -7.67
C GLU A 264 2.49 28.91 -8.64
N GLU A 265 2.18 29.06 -9.93
CA GLU A 265 2.48 28.04 -10.95
C GLU A 265 3.98 27.80 -11.11
N GLN A 266 4.80 28.83 -10.96
CA GLN A 266 6.26 28.72 -11.02
C GLN A 266 6.87 28.22 -9.71
N ASP A 267 6.17 28.38 -8.59
CA ASP A 267 6.63 27.93 -7.27
C ASP A 267 6.59 26.39 -7.17
N PRO A 268 7.75 25.72 -6.97
CA PRO A 268 7.80 24.29 -6.75
C PRO A 268 6.90 23.81 -5.60
N SER A 269 6.71 24.62 -4.55
CA SER A 269 5.94 24.25 -3.36
C SER A 269 4.43 24.10 -3.62
N SER A 270 3.93 24.65 -4.73
CA SER A 270 2.53 24.56 -5.16
C SER A 270 2.24 23.26 -5.92
N TRP A 271 3.25 22.45 -6.22
CA TRP A 271 3.10 21.19 -6.95
C TRP A 271 3.20 19.99 -6.03
N GLN A 272 2.16 19.16 -6.03
CA GLN A 272 2.07 17.93 -5.24
C GLN A 272 2.38 16.71 -6.13
N PRO A 273 3.39 15.89 -5.83
CA PRO A 273 3.60 14.63 -6.55
C PRO A 273 2.45 13.65 -6.31
N LEU A 274 2.14 12.91 -7.37
CA LEU A 274 1.18 11.81 -7.40
C LEU A 274 1.94 10.49 -7.48
N ASP A 275 1.40 9.46 -6.84
CA ASP A 275 1.96 8.13 -6.84
C ASP A 275 1.75 7.44 -8.20
N ASN A 276 2.79 6.77 -8.69
CA ASN A 276 2.78 6.01 -9.94
C ASN A 276 1.75 4.87 -9.95
N VAL A 277 1.50 4.23 -8.80
CA VAL A 277 0.58 3.09 -8.71
C VAL A 277 -0.88 3.52 -8.50
N CYS A 278 -1.10 4.72 -7.96
CA CYS A 278 -2.44 5.25 -7.72
C CYS A 278 -3.10 5.72 -9.02
N THR A 279 -4.42 5.54 -9.08
CA THR A 279 -5.26 5.97 -10.22
C THR A 279 -5.85 7.35 -10.00
N PHE A 280 -6.33 8.01 -11.06
CA PHE A 280 -7.07 9.28 -10.93
C PHE A 280 -8.30 9.15 -10.03
N SER A 281 -8.92 7.98 -9.97
CA SER A 281 -10.04 7.67 -9.06
C SER A 281 -9.64 7.77 -7.59
N HIS A 282 -8.44 7.30 -7.21
CA HIS A 282 -7.95 7.45 -5.84
C HIS A 282 -7.80 8.92 -5.45
N TYR A 283 -7.47 9.77 -6.42
CA TYR A 283 -7.27 11.21 -6.24
C TYR A 283 -8.53 12.05 -6.48
N ALA A 284 -9.66 11.44 -6.84
CA ALA A 284 -10.89 12.15 -7.19
C ALA A 284 -11.42 13.01 -6.03
N SER A 285 -11.41 12.49 -4.81
CA SER A 285 -11.86 13.22 -3.61
C SER A 285 -10.90 14.36 -3.23
N LEU A 286 -9.59 14.16 -3.40
CA LEU A 286 -8.55 15.10 -2.99
C LEU A 286 -8.38 16.27 -3.96
N TYR A 287 -8.37 15.98 -5.26
CA TYR A 287 -8.03 16.96 -6.31
C TYR A 287 -9.16 17.14 -7.32
N SER A 288 -10.36 16.59 -7.07
CA SER A 288 -11.53 16.79 -7.92
C SER A 288 -11.38 16.30 -9.36
N PHE A 289 -10.55 15.27 -9.61
CA PHE A 289 -10.55 14.57 -10.90
C PHE A 289 -11.93 13.97 -11.19
N GLY A 290 -12.36 13.98 -12.46
CA GLY A 290 -13.69 13.53 -12.89
C GLY A 290 -14.79 14.62 -12.82
N ARG A 291 -14.53 15.74 -12.15
CA ARG A 291 -15.48 16.86 -12.05
C ARG A 291 -15.34 17.84 -13.22
N THR A 292 -16.26 18.81 -13.29
CA THR A 292 -16.31 19.84 -14.35
C THR A 292 -15.06 20.74 -14.41
N ASN A 293 -14.28 20.81 -13.34
CA ASN A 293 -13.10 21.68 -13.28
C ASN A 293 -11.86 20.94 -13.79
N ALA A 294 -11.22 21.50 -14.81
CA ALA A 294 -9.94 21.01 -15.31
C ALA A 294 -8.86 21.14 -14.23
N GLN A 295 -8.08 20.07 -14.04
CA GLN A 295 -6.93 20.04 -13.14
C GLN A 295 -5.65 20.21 -13.94
N ARG A 296 -4.68 20.99 -13.44
CA ARG A 296 -3.36 21.12 -14.06
C ARG A 296 -2.43 20.02 -13.57
N LEU A 297 -1.80 19.36 -14.52
CA LEU A 297 -0.79 18.34 -14.30
C LEU A 297 0.55 18.80 -14.89
N LYS A 298 1.64 18.49 -14.19
CA LYS A 298 3.01 18.68 -14.65
C LYS A 298 3.74 17.36 -14.54
N VAL A 299 4.50 17.01 -15.57
CA VAL A 299 5.42 15.88 -15.55
C VAL A 299 6.83 16.45 -15.59
N ALA A 300 7.64 16.13 -14.58
CA ALA A 300 9.01 16.63 -14.46
C ALA A 300 9.94 15.53 -13.95
N ASP A 301 11.24 15.65 -14.26
CA ASP A 301 12.24 14.72 -13.74
C ASP A 301 12.30 14.85 -12.21
N SER A 302 12.28 13.71 -11.53
CA SER A 302 12.44 13.59 -10.08
C SER A 302 13.70 14.28 -9.57
N GLN A 303 14.79 14.23 -10.34
CA GLN A 303 16.06 14.88 -9.96
C GLN A 303 15.96 16.41 -10.00
N ASP A 304 15.26 16.95 -11.00
CA ASP A 304 15.06 18.39 -11.11
C ASP A 304 14.11 18.91 -10.03
N ILE A 305 13.08 18.14 -9.66
CA ILE A 305 12.19 18.49 -8.55
C ILE A 305 12.96 18.49 -7.22
N ALA A 306 13.84 17.51 -6.99
CA ALA A 306 14.68 17.45 -5.79
C ALA A 306 15.62 18.67 -5.69
N ARG A 307 16.22 19.09 -6.82
CA ARG A 307 17.06 20.31 -6.89
C ARG A 307 16.28 21.58 -6.54
N LEU A 308 15.00 21.64 -6.90
CA LEU A 308 14.12 22.77 -6.63
C LEU A 308 13.65 22.85 -5.16
N ASN A 309 14.14 21.96 -4.28
CA ASN A 309 13.84 21.91 -2.84
C ASN A 309 12.34 21.93 -2.52
N ASN A 310 11.54 21.19 -3.28
CA ASN A 310 10.12 21.06 -3.00
C ASN A 310 9.89 20.19 -1.75
N ASN A 311 9.42 20.81 -0.66
CA ASN A 311 9.10 20.12 0.60
C ASN A 311 8.07 19.00 0.43
N ARG A 312 7.04 19.18 -0.41
CA ARG A 312 6.02 18.15 -0.67
C ARG A 312 6.63 16.93 -1.34
N TYR A 313 7.58 17.15 -2.24
CA TYR A 313 8.31 16.07 -2.89
C TYR A 313 9.20 15.30 -1.92
N ARG A 314 9.90 15.99 -1.02
CA ARG A 314 10.72 15.33 0.03
C ARG A 314 9.88 14.46 0.97
N LEU A 315 8.70 14.95 1.36
CA LEU A 315 7.76 14.17 2.18
C LEU A 315 7.25 12.94 1.43
N TYR A 316 6.85 13.11 0.16
CA TYR A 316 6.44 12.01 -0.70
C TYR A 316 7.55 10.96 -0.85
N GLU A 317 8.79 11.36 -1.10
CA GLU A 317 9.92 10.42 -1.23
C GLU A 317 10.18 9.66 0.07
N LYS A 318 10.07 10.33 1.22
CA LYS A 318 10.18 9.69 2.53
C LYS A 318 9.07 8.64 2.74
N GLN A 319 7.83 8.97 2.37
CA GLN A 319 6.70 8.04 2.45
C GLN A 319 6.88 6.85 1.51
N GLN A 320 7.30 7.08 0.26
CA GLN A 320 7.57 6.01 -0.69
C GLN A 320 8.67 5.06 -0.21
N LYS A 321 9.75 5.58 0.37
CA LYS A 321 10.80 4.76 0.99
C LYS A 321 10.22 3.92 2.14
N GLN A 322 9.40 4.52 3.00
CA GLN A 322 8.74 3.82 4.09
C GLN A 322 7.78 2.73 3.61
N TYR A 323 7.08 2.92 2.48
CA TYR A 323 6.20 1.88 1.90
C TYR A 323 6.97 0.77 1.17
N LEU A 324 8.15 1.08 0.64
CA LEU A 324 9.04 0.09 0.01
C LEU A 324 9.86 -0.72 1.03
N GLU A 325 10.00 -0.22 2.25
CA GLU A 325 10.59 -0.97 3.35
C GLU A 325 9.69 -2.18 3.66
N SER A 326 10.27 -3.38 3.54
CA SER A 326 9.57 -4.62 3.86
C SER A 326 9.18 -4.59 5.34
N LEU A 327 7.93 -4.94 5.64
CA LEU A 327 7.49 -5.11 7.03
C LEU A 327 8.44 -6.06 7.79
N ALA A 328 8.99 -7.07 7.11
CA ALA A 328 9.92 -8.03 7.69
C ALA A 328 11.28 -7.41 8.12
N ASP A 329 11.67 -6.28 7.53
CA ASP A 329 12.94 -5.61 7.82
C ASP A 329 12.82 -4.61 8.98
N THR A 330 11.62 -4.47 9.57
CA THR A 330 11.35 -3.53 10.66
C THR A 330 12.09 -3.96 11.93
N ASN A 331 13.16 -3.25 12.29
CA ASN A 331 13.92 -3.46 13.53
C ASN A 331 14.40 -2.12 14.11
N THR A 332 13.50 -1.43 14.81
CA THR A 332 13.78 -0.17 15.53
C THR A 332 13.78 -0.39 17.04
N ALA A 333 14.16 0.63 17.81
CA ALA A 333 14.13 0.56 19.28
C ALA A 333 12.71 0.49 19.86
N GLU A 334 11.71 0.94 19.09
CA GLU A 334 10.30 1.03 19.50
C GLU A 334 9.45 -0.11 18.92
N LYS A 335 9.77 -0.55 17.70
CA LYS A 335 8.98 -1.52 16.93
C LYS A 335 9.87 -2.55 16.25
N CYS A 336 9.42 -3.81 16.25
CA CYS A 336 10.13 -4.91 15.64
C CYS A 336 9.14 -5.84 14.92
N PHE A 337 9.55 -6.38 13.77
CA PHE A 337 8.81 -7.46 13.14
C PHE A 337 9.03 -8.77 13.91
N GLY A 338 8.03 -9.65 13.86
CA GLY A 338 8.11 -10.97 14.44
C GLY A 338 6.83 -11.76 14.25
N PHE A 339 6.65 -12.76 15.10
CA PHE A 339 5.45 -13.58 15.16
C PHE A 339 4.85 -13.50 16.56
N ALA A 340 3.54 -13.53 16.66
CA ALA A 340 2.83 -13.59 17.92
C ALA A 340 1.81 -14.73 17.89
N LYS A 341 1.54 -15.32 19.06
CA LYS A 341 0.50 -16.35 19.21
C LYS A 341 -0.88 -15.72 19.13
N PHE A 342 -1.64 -16.13 18.12
CA PHE A 342 -3.03 -15.75 17.93
C PHE A 342 -3.96 -16.84 18.44
N HIS A 343 -4.96 -16.46 19.22
CA HIS A 343 -6.02 -17.35 19.70
C HIS A 343 -7.27 -17.18 18.83
N HIS A 344 -7.76 -18.26 18.21
CA HIS A 344 -8.98 -18.18 17.41
C HIS A 344 -10.22 -18.13 18.31
N PRO A 345 -11.06 -17.07 18.24
CA PRO A 345 -12.26 -16.95 19.07
C PRO A 345 -13.33 -18.01 18.77
N SER A 346 -13.35 -18.54 17.55
CA SER A 346 -14.43 -19.39 17.03
C SER A 346 -14.17 -20.90 17.16
N ASP A 347 -12.93 -21.31 17.37
CA ASP A 347 -12.54 -22.71 17.46
C ASP A 347 -11.73 -22.94 18.74
N VAL A 348 -12.43 -23.51 19.74
CA VAL A 348 -11.99 -23.91 21.09
C VAL A 348 -10.46 -23.85 21.30
N SER A 349 -9.95 -22.66 21.58
CA SER A 349 -8.55 -22.41 21.98
C SER A 349 -7.46 -22.91 21.02
N SER A 350 -7.71 -22.98 19.71
CA SER A 350 -6.62 -23.25 18.77
C SER A 350 -5.63 -22.08 18.73
N GLU A 351 -4.34 -22.39 18.93
CA GLU A 351 -3.23 -21.42 18.91
C GLU A 351 -2.47 -21.51 17.59
N GLU A 352 -2.18 -20.37 16.97
CA GLU A 352 -1.28 -20.31 15.82
C GLU A 352 -0.32 -19.11 15.88
N TRP A 353 0.90 -19.28 15.35
CA TRP A 353 1.87 -18.21 15.23
C TRP A 353 1.59 -17.38 13.97
N ARG A 354 1.33 -16.08 14.13
CA ARG A 354 1.07 -15.17 13.02
C ARG A 354 2.09 -14.05 12.91
N PRO A 355 2.43 -13.59 11.70
CA PRO A 355 3.28 -12.43 11.51
C PRO A 355 2.62 -11.19 12.12
N ALA A 356 3.39 -10.45 12.91
CA ALA A 356 2.93 -9.27 13.62
C ALA A 356 4.02 -8.20 13.70
N LEU A 357 3.57 -6.94 13.78
CA LEU A 357 4.38 -5.84 14.26
C LEU A 357 4.26 -5.79 15.77
N ILE A 358 5.40 -5.85 16.44
CA ILE A 358 5.51 -5.93 17.88
C ILE A 358 6.04 -4.58 18.36
N ASP A 359 5.18 -3.88 19.07
CA ASP A 359 5.45 -2.61 19.72
C ASP A 359 5.80 -2.87 21.19
N ARG A 360 6.61 -1.98 21.77
CA ARG A 360 6.91 -2.05 23.20
C ARG A 360 5.70 -1.57 24.01
N SER A 361 5.33 -2.29 25.07
CA SER A 361 4.33 -1.79 26.02
C SER A 361 4.96 -0.73 26.94
N GLU A 362 4.21 0.34 27.20
CA GLU A 362 4.59 1.40 28.15
C GLU A 362 4.31 0.99 29.61
N THR A 363 3.52 -0.07 29.82
CA THR A 363 3.07 -0.54 31.13
C THR A 363 4.02 -1.58 31.72
N VAL A 364 5.06 -1.12 32.43
CA VAL A 364 6.13 -1.96 33.04
C VAL A 364 5.80 -2.38 34.48
N ALA A 365 4.53 -2.56 34.83
CA ALA A 365 4.12 -2.81 36.22
C ALA A 365 4.37 -4.25 36.72
N THR A 366 4.74 -5.18 35.84
CA THR A 366 4.88 -6.61 36.15
C THR A 366 6.28 -7.15 35.85
N SER A 367 6.72 -8.15 36.64
CA SER A 367 8.02 -8.83 36.53
C SER A 367 8.27 -9.53 35.18
N LYS A 368 7.24 -9.65 34.32
CA LYS A 368 7.33 -10.17 32.96
C LYS A 368 7.17 -9.04 31.94
N ARG A 369 8.04 -9.00 30.92
CA ARG A 369 7.93 -8.06 29.80
C ARG A 369 6.69 -8.38 28.96
N LYS A 370 5.95 -7.33 28.61
CA LYS A 370 4.78 -7.40 27.73
C LYS A 370 5.03 -6.58 26.46
N TYR A 371 4.41 -7.01 25.38
CA TYR A 371 4.46 -6.35 24.08
C TYR A 371 3.06 -6.08 23.56
N LYS A 372 2.91 -4.98 22.83
CA LYS A 372 1.70 -4.66 22.09
C LYS A 372 1.84 -5.26 20.69
N VAL A 373 0.90 -6.13 20.31
CA VAL A 373 0.97 -6.88 19.06
C VAL A 373 -0.07 -6.38 18.08
N SER A 374 0.36 -6.11 16.86
CA SER A 374 -0.49 -5.78 15.71
C SER A 374 -0.29 -6.81 14.62
N TYR A 375 -1.22 -7.75 14.47
CA TYR A 375 -1.16 -8.78 13.45
C TYR A 375 -1.19 -8.17 12.03
N VAL A 376 -0.29 -8.64 11.15
CA VAL A 376 -0.20 -8.13 9.77
C VAL A 376 -1.43 -8.50 8.97
N PHE A 377 -1.99 -9.69 9.23
CA PHE A 377 -3.22 -10.20 8.62
C PHE A 377 -4.19 -10.60 9.73
N SER A 378 -5.33 -9.91 9.83
CA SER A 378 -6.42 -10.27 10.75
C SER A 378 -7.66 -10.64 9.93
N PRO A 379 -8.34 -11.76 10.23
CA PRO A 379 -9.64 -12.10 9.63
C PRO A 379 -10.78 -11.22 10.16
N TYR A 380 -10.54 -10.44 11.22
CA TYR A 380 -11.49 -9.48 11.77
C TYR A 380 -11.28 -8.13 11.10
N VAL A 381 -12.32 -7.66 10.40
CA VAL A 381 -12.33 -6.34 9.75
C VAL A 381 -12.26 -5.27 10.84
N ALA A 382 -11.06 -4.77 11.12
CA ALA A 382 -10.91 -3.50 11.83
C ALA A 382 -11.54 -2.41 10.96
N VAL A 383 -12.58 -1.76 11.48
CA VAL A 383 -13.39 -0.76 10.76
C VAL A 383 -12.59 0.52 10.45
N SER A 384 -11.35 0.65 10.93
CA SER A 384 -10.38 1.66 10.51
C SER A 384 -8.93 1.22 10.73
N ALA A 385 -7.97 1.79 9.99
CA ALA A 385 -6.54 1.54 10.19
C ALA A 385 -6.01 2.00 11.56
N GLU A 386 -6.75 2.91 12.23
CA GLU A 386 -6.46 3.45 13.56
C GLU A 386 -7.05 2.58 14.69
N SER A 387 -7.89 1.59 14.36
CA SER A 387 -8.53 0.65 15.30
C SER A 387 -8.00 -0.78 15.16
N ARG A 388 -6.75 -0.94 14.73
CA ARG A 388 -6.05 -2.21 14.97
C ARG A 388 -5.91 -2.35 16.48
N GLU A 389 -6.78 -3.14 17.09
CA GLU A 389 -6.69 -3.49 18.50
C GLU A 389 -5.29 -4.03 18.77
N GLN A 390 -4.49 -3.24 19.48
CA GLN A 390 -3.16 -3.66 19.90
C GLN A 390 -3.35 -4.52 21.13
N GLU A 391 -3.19 -5.82 20.98
CA GLU A 391 -3.32 -6.76 22.09
C GLU A 391 -2.01 -6.76 22.90
N GLU A 392 -2.12 -6.63 24.22
CA GLU A 392 -0.96 -6.80 25.11
C GLU A 392 -0.75 -8.29 25.40
N VAL A 393 0.38 -8.81 24.95
CA VAL A 393 0.77 -10.20 25.15
C VAL A 393 2.09 -10.31 25.90
N ASP A 394 2.26 -11.41 26.64
CA ASP A 394 3.49 -11.69 27.36
C ASP A 394 4.65 -12.04 26.40
N GLU A 395 5.90 -11.85 26.84
CA GLU A 395 7.10 -12.17 26.04
C GLU A 395 7.13 -13.62 25.51
N GLU A 396 6.56 -14.58 26.24
CA GLU A 396 6.49 -15.99 25.83
C GLU A 396 5.57 -16.22 24.61
N CYS A 397 4.63 -15.29 24.36
CA CYS A 397 3.70 -15.34 23.25
C CYS A 397 4.23 -14.62 22.00
N VAL A 398 5.51 -14.22 21.99
CA VAL A 398 6.12 -13.41 20.94
C VAL A 398 7.48 -13.97 20.50
N LEU A 399 7.70 -14.02 19.19
CA LEU A 399 8.97 -14.36 18.55
C LEU A 399 9.45 -13.17 17.73
N LEU A 400 10.45 -12.45 18.24
CA LEU A 400 11.06 -11.32 17.54
C LEU A 400 11.95 -11.81 16.38
N ALA A 401 11.78 -11.23 15.20
CA ALA A 401 12.54 -11.54 13.99
C ALA A 401 13.16 -10.23 13.48
N PRO A 402 14.30 -9.82 14.03
CA PRO A 402 15.59 -10.50 13.78
C PRO A 402 16.26 -11.06 15.04
N SER A 403 17.26 -11.95 14.87
CA SER A 403 17.97 -12.64 15.97
C SER A 403 18.56 -11.70 17.04
N LYS A 404 18.84 -10.45 16.67
CA LYS A 404 19.24 -9.36 17.57
C LYS A 404 18.23 -8.20 17.45
N PRO A 405 17.07 -8.25 18.14
CA PRO A 405 16.04 -7.24 18.00
C PRO A 405 16.38 -6.01 18.86
N LYS A 406 16.36 -4.82 18.25
CA LYS A 406 16.67 -3.55 18.92
C LYS A 406 15.62 -3.15 19.95
N ILE A 407 14.40 -3.69 19.84
CA ILE A 407 13.34 -3.47 20.84
C ILE A 407 13.68 -4.08 22.22
N ARG A 408 14.65 -5.01 22.28
CA ARG A 408 15.21 -5.52 23.55
C ARG A 408 16.27 -4.59 24.14
N ASP A 409 16.66 -3.51 23.45
CA ASP A 409 17.58 -2.51 24.01
C ASP A 409 16.94 -1.77 25.19
N VAL A 410 17.79 -1.27 26.07
CA VAL A 410 17.43 -0.57 27.30
C VAL A 410 16.71 0.76 26.97
N VAL A 411 15.51 0.95 27.53
CA VAL A 411 14.61 2.11 27.23
C VAL A 411 15.13 3.43 27.77
N HIS A 412 15.71 3.42 28.97
CA HIS A 412 15.99 4.66 29.68
C HIS A 412 17.47 5.01 29.57
N VAL A 413 17.77 6.27 29.23
CA VAL A 413 19.15 6.79 29.18
C VAL A 413 19.87 6.51 30.51
N GLU A 414 19.16 6.68 31.62
CA GLU A 414 19.67 6.42 32.98
C GLU A 414 19.94 4.93 33.25
N HIS A 415 19.15 4.02 32.66
CA HIS A 415 19.39 2.58 32.80
C HIS A 415 20.61 2.15 31.99
N LYS A 416 20.92 2.82 30.88
CA LYS A 416 22.06 2.49 30.02
C LYS A 416 23.38 2.69 30.74
N GLU A 417 23.51 3.76 31.52
CA GLU A 417 24.71 4.04 32.33
C GLU A 417 24.84 3.08 33.52
N LEU A 418 23.73 2.78 34.19
CA LEU A 418 23.72 1.87 35.33
C LEU A 418 23.97 0.41 34.91
N LEU A 419 23.35 -0.05 33.81
CA LEU A 419 23.55 -1.40 33.29
C LEU A 419 24.96 -1.62 32.70
N ALA A 420 25.68 -0.55 32.32
CA ALA A 420 27.10 -0.66 31.99
C ALA A 420 27.96 -1.07 33.20
N ARG A 421 27.54 -0.68 34.42
CA ARG A 421 28.20 -1.08 35.68
C ARG A 421 27.88 -2.50 36.11
N ALA A 422 26.80 -3.10 35.59
CA ALA A 422 26.40 -4.47 35.89
C ALA A 422 27.48 -5.50 35.53
N LYS A 423 28.23 -5.28 34.44
CA LYS A 423 29.36 -6.14 34.05
C LYS A 423 30.46 -6.12 35.11
N LEU A 424 30.86 -4.92 35.53
CA LEU A 424 31.91 -4.72 36.53
C LEU A 424 31.54 -5.35 37.88
N MET A 425 30.27 -5.24 38.30
CA MET A 425 29.78 -5.88 39.54
C MET A 425 29.74 -7.40 39.45
N LYS A 426 29.43 -7.96 38.28
CA LYS A 426 29.50 -9.41 38.06
C LYS A 426 30.93 -9.93 38.02
N ASP A 427 31.85 -9.17 37.42
CA ASP A 427 33.29 -9.49 37.41
C ASP A 427 33.88 -9.42 38.83
N GLN A 428 33.29 -8.63 39.73
CA GLN A 428 33.59 -8.58 41.17
C GLN A 428 32.94 -9.72 41.98
N GLY A 429 32.20 -10.62 41.34
CA GLY A 429 31.58 -11.79 41.99
C GLY A 429 30.25 -11.53 42.69
N VAL A 430 29.61 -10.37 42.45
CA VAL A 430 28.28 -10.07 43.03
C VAL A 430 27.20 -10.91 42.32
N PRO A 431 26.28 -11.57 43.07
CA PRO A 431 25.20 -12.34 42.46
C PRO A 431 24.19 -11.44 41.73
N GLU A 432 23.59 -11.94 40.65
CA GLU A 432 22.74 -11.16 39.73
C GLU A 432 21.56 -10.47 40.44
N GLU A 433 20.98 -11.10 41.46
CA GLU A 433 19.88 -10.54 42.26
C GLU A 433 20.32 -9.33 43.10
N GLU A 434 21.56 -9.35 43.60
CA GLU A 434 22.12 -8.25 44.39
C GLU A 434 22.59 -7.11 43.49
N ILE A 435 23.03 -7.41 42.26
CA ILE A 435 23.30 -6.40 41.21
C ILE A 435 22.01 -5.60 40.92
N VAL A 436 20.87 -6.28 40.74
CA VAL A 436 19.57 -5.61 40.52
C VAL A 436 19.21 -4.69 41.69
N ARG A 437 19.41 -5.14 42.93
CA ARG A 437 19.12 -4.35 44.13
C ARG A 437 20.00 -3.10 44.21
N GLN A 438 21.30 -3.23 43.95
CA GLN A 438 22.24 -2.11 43.98
C GLN A 438 21.98 -1.11 42.86
N LEU A 439 21.72 -1.57 41.63
CA LEU A 439 21.43 -0.69 40.50
C LEU A 439 20.12 0.08 40.68
N ASN A 440 19.09 -0.54 41.27
CA ASN A 440 17.84 0.14 41.61
C ASN A 440 18.01 1.15 42.76
N ALA A 441 18.88 0.86 43.73
CA ALA A 441 19.21 1.80 44.79
C ALA A 441 19.96 3.03 44.25
N ASP A 442 20.87 2.84 43.30
CA ASP A 442 21.59 3.91 42.61
C ASP A 442 20.68 4.71 41.67
N LEU A 443 19.73 4.04 41.01
CA LEU A 443 18.68 4.70 40.22
C LEU A 443 17.81 5.60 41.11
N LYS A 444 17.40 5.11 42.28
CA LYS A 444 16.61 5.90 43.23
C LYS A 444 17.39 7.11 43.75
N LYS A 445 18.67 6.94 44.10
CA LYS A 445 19.54 8.04 44.55
C LYS A 445 19.82 9.08 43.46
N SER A 446 19.99 8.65 42.22
CA SER A 446 20.20 9.58 41.08
C SER A 446 18.94 10.36 40.76
N PHE A 447 17.77 9.72 40.83
CA PHE A 447 16.48 10.39 40.68
C PHE A 447 16.20 11.39 41.82
N GLU A 448 16.47 11.03 43.08
CA GLU A 448 16.33 11.94 44.22
C GLU A 448 17.21 13.19 44.07
N LYS A 449 18.47 13.02 43.64
CA LYS A 449 19.36 14.15 43.33
C LYS A 449 18.89 15.00 42.15
N ALA A 450 18.35 14.38 41.09
CA ALA A 450 17.82 15.09 39.93
C ALA A 450 16.55 15.89 40.29
N LYS A 451 15.72 15.36 41.21
CA LYS A 451 14.53 16.03 41.73
C LYS A 451 14.89 17.23 42.61
N GLU A 452 15.95 17.14 43.41
CA GLU A 452 16.44 18.25 44.24
C GLU A 452 17.09 19.38 43.42
N ALA A 453 17.66 19.06 42.25
CA ALA A 453 18.31 20.02 41.36
C ALA A 453 17.35 20.77 40.41
N ASN A 454 16.07 20.37 40.35
CA ASN A 454 15.06 20.96 39.47
C ASN A 454 14.19 21.95 40.28
N GLU A 455 14.56 23.23 40.26
CA GLU A 455 13.85 24.31 40.98
C GLU A 455 12.56 24.77 40.26
N ASP A 456 12.34 24.37 39.01
CA ASP A 456 11.11 24.66 38.26
C ASP A 456 10.11 23.50 38.40
N GLY A 457 8.95 23.77 38.99
CA GLY A 457 7.92 22.81 39.42
C GLY A 457 7.23 21.97 38.33
N ALA A 458 7.98 21.37 37.42
CA ALA A 458 7.51 20.31 36.54
C ALA A 458 7.50 18.97 37.29
N ALA A 459 6.37 18.28 37.26
CA ALA A 459 6.24 16.95 37.85
C ALA A 459 7.16 15.95 37.12
N MET A 460 8.32 15.62 37.71
CA MET A 460 9.17 14.54 37.20
C MET A 460 8.59 13.18 37.58
N THR A 461 8.29 12.38 36.56
CA THR A 461 7.87 10.98 36.70
C THR A 461 9.06 10.12 37.10
N ALA A 462 8.90 9.26 38.11
CA ALA A 462 9.97 8.37 38.56
C ALA A 462 10.36 7.37 37.46
N PRO A 463 11.68 7.12 37.22
CA PRO A 463 12.11 6.11 36.27
C PRO A 463 11.69 4.71 36.74
N PRO A 464 11.36 3.80 35.80
CA PRO A 464 10.94 2.44 36.12
C PRO A 464 12.09 1.64 36.75
N MET A 465 11.79 0.64 37.57
CA MET A 465 12.85 -0.21 38.16
C MET A 465 13.51 -1.09 37.10
N ILE A 466 14.82 -1.30 37.23
CA ILE A 466 15.61 -2.26 36.46
C ILE A 466 15.23 -3.68 36.91
N SER A 467 14.85 -4.53 35.97
CA SER A 467 14.49 -5.93 36.23
C SER A 467 15.69 -6.87 36.13
N LEU A 468 15.55 -8.08 36.67
CA LEU A 468 16.56 -9.14 36.55
C LEU A 468 16.79 -9.56 35.08
N ALA A 469 15.74 -9.53 34.26
CA ALA A 469 15.86 -9.78 32.82
C ALA A 469 16.73 -8.71 32.12
N ASP A 470 16.64 -7.44 32.54
CA ASP A 470 17.47 -6.36 31.99
C ASP A 470 18.96 -6.55 32.30
N VAL A 471 19.27 -7.01 33.53
CA VAL A 471 20.64 -7.33 33.94
C VAL A 471 21.17 -8.55 33.20
N GLN A 472 20.38 -9.63 33.07
CA GLN A 472 20.79 -10.82 32.33
C GLN A 472 21.03 -10.53 30.84
N ASP A 473 20.19 -9.71 30.22
CA ASP A 473 20.37 -9.30 28.83
C ASP A 473 21.63 -8.43 28.66
N ALA A 474 21.87 -7.48 29.57
CA ALA A 474 23.06 -6.65 29.57
C ALA A 474 24.35 -7.50 29.70
N LEU A 475 24.33 -8.50 30.58
CA LEU A 475 25.45 -9.41 30.80
C LEU A 475 25.68 -10.37 29.63
N LYS A 476 24.63 -10.87 28.97
CA LYS A 476 24.74 -11.66 27.74
C LYS A 476 25.35 -10.83 26.60
N ARG A 477 25.02 -9.55 26.51
CA ARG A 477 25.58 -8.60 25.52
C ARG A 477 27.01 -8.17 25.82
N ALA A 478 27.38 -8.06 27.10
CA ALA A 478 28.73 -7.72 27.54
C ALA A 478 29.81 -8.76 27.15
N LYS A 479 29.38 -9.96 26.76
CA LYS A 479 30.22 -11.02 26.17
C LYS A 479 30.45 -10.84 24.66
N ASP A 480 29.75 -9.92 24.00
CA ASP A 480 29.90 -9.58 22.57
C ASP A 480 30.98 -8.48 22.40
N PRO A 481 32.08 -8.71 21.64
CA PRO A 481 33.19 -7.76 21.51
C PRO A 481 32.79 -6.40 20.89
N ALA A 482 31.69 -6.33 20.14
CA ALA A 482 31.21 -5.08 19.55
C ALA A 482 30.62 -4.10 20.59
N TRP A 483 30.05 -4.61 21.68
CA TRP A 483 29.51 -3.80 22.77
C TRP A 483 30.62 -3.27 23.68
N ALA A 484 31.67 -4.06 23.93
CA ALA A 484 32.83 -3.64 24.72
C ALA A 484 33.58 -2.46 24.08
N LEU A 485 33.62 -2.40 22.75
CA LEU A 485 34.20 -1.29 21.96
C LEU A 485 33.43 0.04 22.14
N GLN A 486 32.12 -0.01 22.39
CA GLN A 486 31.29 1.18 22.57
C GLN A 486 31.47 1.83 23.96
N PHE A 487 32.03 1.10 24.93
CA PHE A 487 32.17 1.55 26.33
C PHE A 487 33.61 1.48 26.88
N GLY A 488 34.62 1.22 26.03
CA GLY A 488 36.03 1.33 26.41
C GLY A 488 36.52 0.31 27.45
N LEU A 489 35.84 -0.83 27.61
CA LEU A 489 36.27 -1.89 28.53
C LEU A 489 37.19 -2.86 27.79
N ARG A 490 38.49 -2.56 27.75
CA ARG A 490 39.54 -3.45 27.22
C ARG A 490 40.17 -4.23 28.38
N GLU A 491 40.22 -5.56 28.28
CA GLU A 491 41.23 -6.33 29.00
C GLU A 491 42.59 -6.07 28.34
N GLU A 492 43.55 -5.57 29.12
CA GLU A 492 44.92 -5.38 28.65
C GLU A 492 45.58 -6.75 28.44
N GLY A 493 45.66 -7.20 27.18
CA GLY A 493 46.45 -8.38 26.84
C GLY A 493 46.05 -9.04 25.53
N GLY A 494 46.41 -8.46 24.39
CA GLY A 494 46.32 -9.15 23.09
C GLY A 494 46.70 -8.27 21.89
N PRO A 495 47.53 -8.75 20.95
CA PRO A 495 48.13 -7.92 19.91
C PRO A 495 47.07 -7.44 18.91
N SER A 496 47.07 -6.12 18.66
CA SER A 496 46.20 -5.49 17.67
C SER A 496 46.73 -5.77 16.26
N TYR A 497 46.04 -6.63 15.52
CA TYR A 497 46.13 -6.59 14.06
C TYR A 497 45.13 -5.56 13.54
N GLY A 498 45.59 -4.33 13.36
CA GLY A 498 44.88 -3.30 12.60
C GLY A 498 45.06 -3.57 11.12
N ALA A 499 44.05 -4.14 10.46
CA ALA A 499 43.99 -4.21 9.02
C ALA A 499 43.52 -2.84 8.47
N PHE A 500 44.48 -2.01 8.05
CA PHE A 500 44.21 -0.88 7.17
C PHE A 500 44.06 -1.41 5.74
N ILE A 501 42.85 -1.36 5.18
CA ILE A 501 42.63 -1.55 3.75
C ILE A 501 42.72 -0.16 3.09
N LEU A 502 43.85 0.07 2.42
CA LEU A 502 44.06 1.19 1.52
C LEU A 502 43.45 0.82 0.16
N VAL A 503 42.39 1.51 -0.28
CA VAL A 503 41.84 1.37 -1.64
C VAL A 503 42.40 2.48 -2.50
N THR A 504 43.34 2.15 -3.36
CA THR A 504 43.82 3.01 -4.45
C THR A 504 42.93 2.81 -5.67
N LEU A 505 42.41 3.92 -6.22
CA LEU A 505 41.74 3.97 -7.52
C LEU A 505 42.72 3.62 -8.65
N VAL A 506 42.29 2.76 -9.56
CA VAL A 506 42.79 2.68 -10.95
C VAL A 506 41.69 3.14 -11.88
#